data_AF-A0A9X2G859-F1
#
_entry.id   AF-A0A9X2G859-F1
#
_cell.length_a   1.000
_cell.length_b   1.000
_cell.length_c   1.000
_cell.angle_alpha   90.00
_cell.angle_beta   90.00
_cell.angle_gamma   90.00
#
_symmetry.space_group_name_H-M   'P 1'
#
loop_
_entity.id
_entity.type
_entity.pdbx_description
1 polymer ?
#
loop_
_entity_poly.entity_id
_entity_poly.type
_entity_poly.pdbx_seq_one_letter_code
_entity_poly.pdbx_strand_id
1 'polypeptide(L)'
;MTTTGDLRIDDWVVHRRNVVRSVAARVPGIDAEEATSRALEKMVRLHTTGATITDPAPYWRRAAVNEAISMTREAGRTTPVQDDTLEDLTPPAHGAELDTERQADVTMLRTALADLADEDRQLLFDRHVHDKAVTDIATGLG
;
A
#
# COMPACT_ATOMS: atom_id res chain seq x y z
N MET A 1 -16.03 26.20 40.59
CA MET A 1 -16.87 25.37 39.70
C MET A 1 -16.08 25.16 38.42
N THR A 2 -15.28 24.10 38.37
CA THR A 2 -14.36 23.77 37.29
C THR A 2 -15.10 22.96 36.25
N THR A 3 -15.57 23.62 35.20
CA THR A 3 -16.09 22.96 34.01
C THR A 3 -14.90 22.33 33.29
N THR A 4 -14.62 21.06 33.57
CA THR A 4 -13.88 20.20 32.65
C THR A 4 -14.70 20.19 31.36
N GLY A 5 -14.33 21.09 30.44
CA GLY A 5 -15.01 21.27 29.16
C GLY A 5 -14.82 20.02 28.34
N ASP A 6 -15.79 19.13 28.44
CA ASP A 6 -16.07 18.09 27.47
C ASP A 6 -15.89 18.71 26.08
N LEU A 7 -14.99 18.14 25.27
CA LEU A 7 -14.87 18.48 23.85
C LEU A 7 -16.19 18.02 23.23
N ARG A 8 -17.24 18.83 23.34
CA ARG A 8 -18.54 18.48 22.83
C ARG A 8 -18.39 18.44 21.33
N ILE A 9 -18.43 17.24 20.76
CA ILE A 9 -18.49 17.01 19.32
C ILE A 9 -19.60 17.88 18.69
N ASP A 10 -20.63 18.23 19.47
CA ASP A 10 -21.67 19.21 19.13
C ASP A 10 -21.11 20.60 18.76
N ASP A 11 -20.08 21.09 19.47
CA ASP A 11 -19.43 22.38 19.18
C ASP A 11 -18.67 22.32 17.85
N TRP A 12 -18.13 21.15 17.48
CA TRP A 12 -17.49 20.96 16.18
C TRP A 12 -18.48 21.11 15.04
N VAL A 13 -19.68 20.53 15.15
CA VAL A 13 -20.71 20.61 14.10
C VAL A 13 -21.08 22.07 13.80
N VAL A 14 -21.17 22.90 14.84
CA VAL A 14 -21.45 24.35 14.71
C VAL A 14 -20.30 25.09 14.01
N HIS A 15 -19.05 24.72 14.30
CA HIS A 15 -17.88 25.43 13.78
C HIS A 15 -17.31 24.86 12.47
N ARG A 16 -17.73 23.66 12.07
CA ARG A 16 -17.26 22.94 10.86
C ARG A 16 -17.25 23.82 9.63
N ARG A 17 -18.35 24.51 9.34
CA ARG A 17 -18.46 25.37 8.13
C ARG A 17 -17.40 26.48 8.11
N ASN A 18 -17.08 27.05 9.26
CA ASN A 18 -16.06 28.10 9.37
C ASN A 18 -14.63 27.53 9.25
N VAL A 19 -14.42 26.30 9.73
CA VAL A 19 -13.14 25.56 9.56
C VAL A 19 -12.92 25.24 8.09
N VAL A 20 -13.91 24.63 7.40
CA VAL A 20 -13.84 24.33 5.96
C VAL A 20 -13.56 25.58 5.15
N ARG A 21 -14.31 26.68 5.40
CA ARG A 21 -14.05 27.97 4.74
C ARG A 21 -12.63 28.48 4.98
N SER A 22 -12.12 28.31 6.19
CA SER A 22 -10.77 28.73 6.57
C SER A 22 -9.68 27.93 5.86
N VAL A 23 -9.92 26.64 5.61
CA VAL A 23 -9.03 25.75 4.84
C VAL A 23 -9.06 26.14 3.36
N ALA A 24 -10.24 26.21 2.77
CA ALA A 24 -10.42 26.56 1.35
C ALA A 24 -9.77 27.92 0.99
N ALA A 25 -9.85 28.89 1.90
CA ALA A 25 -9.24 30.21 1.70
C ALA A 25 -7.70 30.22 1.81
N ARG A 26 -7.09 29.26 2.52
CA ARG A 26 -5.65 29.25 2.83
C ARG A 26 -4.86 28.24 2.01
N VAL A 27 -5.50 27.14 1.59
CA VAL A 27 -4.88 26.07 0.83
C VAL A 27 -5.76 25.79 -0.40
N PRO A 28 -5.67 26.62 -1.45
CA PRO A 28 -6.45 26.41 -2.67
C PRO A 28 -6.00 25.13 -3.39
N GLY A 29 -6.94 24.46 -4.08
CA GLY A 29 -6.66 23.25 -4.85
C GLY A 29 -6.70 21.93 -4.06
N ILE A 30 -7.00 21.97 -2.76
CA ILE A 30 -7.23 20.79 -1.92
C ILE A 30 -8.70 20.67 -1.55
N ASP A 31 -9.17 19.44 -1.37
CA ASP A 31 -10.47 19.17 -0.77
C ASP A 31 -10.48 19.61 0.70
N ALA A 32 -11.10 20.77 0.94
CA ALA A 32 -11.21 21.37 2.26
C ALA A 32 -12.10 20.57 3.22
N GLU A 33 -13.07 19.81 2.70
CA GLU A 33 -13.96 18.96 3.50
C GLU A 33 -13.20 17.73 4.00
N GLU A 34 -12.40 17.11 3.14
CA GLU A 34 -11.53 15.98 3.49
C GLU A 34 -10.45 16.39 4.50
N ALA A 35 -9.75 17.51 4.28
CA ALA A 35 -8.74 18.00 5.21
C ALA A 35 -9.32 18.30 6.61
N THR A 36 -10.53 18.85 6.64
CA THR A 36 -11.28 19.12 7.88
C THR A 36 -11.69 17.83 8.59
N SER A 37 -12.03 16.78 7.83
CA SER A 37 -12.41 15.47 8.36
C SER A 37 -11.21 14.71 8.94
N ARG A 38 -10.08 14.66 8.21
CA ARG A 38 -8.82 14.07 8.70
C ARG A 38 -8.31 14.75 9.97
N ALA A 39 -8.44 16.07 10.04
CA ALA A 39 -8.11 16.80 11.26
C ALA A 39 -9.00 16.36 12.42
N LEU A 40 -10.32 16.26 12.24
CA LEU A 40 -11.23 15.77 13.28
C LEU A 40 -10.83 14.40 13.81
N GLU A 41 -10.53 13.44 12.94
CA GLU A 41 -10.12 12.10 13.34
C GLU A 41 -8.85 12.10 14.22
N LYS A 42 -7.87 12.94 13.89
CA LYS A 42 -6.63 13.07 14.68
C LYS A 42 -6.92 13.68 16.05
N MET A 43 -7.85 14.62 16.12
CA MET A 43 -8.25 15.26 17.38
C MET A 43 -9.02 14.33 18.29
N VAL A 44 -9.92 13.52 17.72
CA VAL A 44 -10.59 12.44 18.46
C VAL A 44 -9.56 11.48 19.03
N ARG A 45 -8.56 11.07 18.24
CA ARG A 45 -7.45 10.22 18.73
C ARG A 45 -6.68 10.87 19.88
N LEU A 46 -6.28 12.14 19.77
CA LEU A 46 -5.58 12.85 20.85
C LEU A 46 -6.41 12.91 22.14
N HIS A 47 -7.71 13.18 22.01
CA HIS A 47 -8.60 13.20 23.16
C HIS A 47 -8.73 11.81 23.82
N THR A 48 -8.87 10.74 23.03
CA THR A 48 -8.91 9.36 23.57
C THR A 48 -7.63 8.97 24.30
N THR A 49 -6.48 9.58 23.97
CA THR A 49 -5.21 9.37 24.68
C THR A 49 -5.03 10.25 25.92
N GLY A 50 -6.05 11.02 26.31
CA GLY A 50 -6.06 11.84 27.53
C GLY A 50 -5.48 13.25 27.34
N ALA A 51 -5.26 13.71 26.11
CA ALA A 51 -4.80 15.07 25.86
C ALA A 51 -5.95 16.08 26.01
N THR A 52 -5.65 17.22 26.63
CA THR A 52 -6.58 18.34 26.80
C THR A 52 -6.35 19.43 25.76
N ILE A 53 -7.43 19.96 25.19
CA ILE A 53 -7.41 21.08 24.24
C ILE A 53 -8.06 22.29 24.90
N THR A 54 -7.25 23.29 25.23
CA THR A 54 -7.68 24.47 26.01
C THR A 54 -8.54 25.45 25.21
N ASP A 55 -8.46 25.43 23.87
CA ASP A 55 -9.25 26.30 22.99
C ASP A 55 -9.61 25.58 21.67
N PRO A 56 -10.78 24.90 21.62
CA PRO A 56 -11.11 24.01 20.52
C PRO A 56 -11.20 24.71 19.16
N ALA A 57 -11.89 25.85 19.05
CA ALA A 57 -12.19 26.44 17.73
C ALA A 57 -10.96 26.97 16.96
N PRO A 58 -10.00 27.67 17.59
CA PRO A 58 -8.73 28.04 16.95
C PRO A 58 -7.83 26.83 16.72
N TYR A 59 -7.84 25.86 17.64
CA TYR A 59 -7.09 24.62 17.48
C TYR A 59 -7.56 23.83 16.25
N TRP A 60 -8.87 23.68 16.08
CA TRP A 60 -9.54 23.04 14.94
C TRP A 60 -9.17 23.68 13.61
N ARG A 61 -9.22 25.01 13.52
CA ARG A 61 -8.81 25.74 12.31
C ARG A 61 -7.35 25.48 11.97
N ARG A 62 -6.46 25.52 12.97
CA ARG A 62 -5.04 25.27 12.77
C ARG A 62 -4.76 23.82 12.34
N ALA A 63 -5.41 22.85 12.99
CA ALA A 63 -5.28 21.43 12.68
C ALA A 63 -5.72 21.14 11.24
N ALA A 64 -6.89 21.62 10.83
CA ALA A 64 -7.42 21.40 9.48
C ALA A 64 -6.54 22.05 8.39
N VAL A 65 -5.99 23.24 8.64
CA VAL A 65 -5.04 23.87 7.70
C VAL A 65 -3.73 23.08 7.61
N ASN A 66 -3.22 22.58 8.73
CA ASN A 66 -2.02 21.74 8.73
C ASN A 66 -2.24 20.42 7.97
N GLU A 67 -3.43 19.81 8.12
CA GLU A 67 -3.80 18.63 7.34
C GLU A 67 -3.89 18.93 5.84
N ALA A 68 -4.49 20.05 5.46
CA ALA A 68 -4.54 20.46 4.06
C ALA A 68 -3.13 20.65 3.48
N ILE A 69 -2.19 21.24 4.23
CA ILE A 69 -0.77 21.34 3.83
C ILE A 69 -0.10 19.96 3.79
N SER A 70 -0.46 19.05 4.68
CA SER A 70 0.05 17.67 4.63
C SER A 70 -0.45 16.95 3.37
N MET A 71 -1.71 17.18 2.98
CA MET A 71 -2.30 16.62 1.77
C MET A 71 -1.66 17.18 0.50
N THR A 72 -1.28 18.47 0.45
CA THR A 72 -0.51 18.98 -0.71
C THR A 72 0.84 18.28 -0.85
N ARG A 73 1.53 18.03 0.26
CA ARG A 73 2.81 17.28 0.26
C ARG A 73 2.62 15.80 -0.10
N GLU A 74 1.51 15.20 0.33
CA GLU A 74 1.16 13.83 -0.04
C GLU A 74 0.88 13.73 -1.54
N ALA A 75 0.04 14.62 -2.09
CA ALA A 75 -0.25 14.70 -3.51
C ALA A 75 1.03 14.86 -4.35
N GLY A 76 1.95 15.72 -3.91
CA GLY A 76 3.26 15.90 -4.57
C GLY A 76 4.18 14.67 -4.51
N ARG A 77 4.00 13.76 -3.53
CA ARG A 77 4.74 12.49 -3.46
C ARG A 77 4.12 11.39 -4.31
N THR A 78 2.81 11.45 -4.55
CA THR A 78 2.09 10.48 -5.39
C THR A 78 2.17 10.80 -6.88
N THR A 79 2.55 12.02 -7.25
CA THR A 79 2.89 12.33 -8.64
C THR A 79 4.23 11.65 -8.96
N PRO A 80 4.27 10.70 -9.91
CA PRO A 80 5.54 10.16 -10.37
C PRO A 80 6.36 11.33 -10.91
N VAL A 81 7.55 11.57 -10.33
CA VAL A 81 8.51 12.46 -10.96
C VAL A 81 8.95 11.73 -12.24
N GLN A 82 8.52 12.24 -13.39
CA GLN A 82 9.12 11.86 -14.66
C GLN A 82 10.54 12.40 -14.64
N ASP A 83 11.49 11.53 -14.34
CA ASP A 83 12.91 11.82 -14.38
C ASP A 83 13.48 11.09 -15.59
N ASP A 84 13.40 11.74 -16.75
CA ASP A 84 13.91 11.23 -18.02
C ASP A 84 15.42 10.90 -17.92
N THR A 85 16.14 11.51 -16.97
CA THR A 85 17.55 11.22 -16.66
C THR A 85 17.77 9.84 -16.03
N LEU A 86 16.79 9.31 -15.29
CA LEU A 86 16.85 7.96 -14.70
C LEU A 86 16.44 6.87 -15.71
N GLU A 87 15.63 7.21 -16.71
CA GLU A 87 15.26 6.31 -17.79
C GLU A 87 16.49 5.89 -18.61
N ASP A 88 17.37 6.84 -18.92
CA ASP A 88 18.66 6.62 -19.59
C ASP A 88 19.72 5.91 -18.73
N LEU A 89 19.52 5.87 -17.40
CA LEU A 89 20.41 5.19 -16.44
C LEU A 89 19.88 3.83 -15.98
N THR A 90 18.68 3.44 -16.42
CA THR A 90 18.12 2.13 -16.11
C THR A 90 18.97 1.09 -16.83
N PRO A 91 19.71 0.23 -16.11
CA PRO A 91 20.53 -0.79 -16.75
C PRO A 91 19.63 -1.69 -17.60
N PRO A 92 20.07 -2.13 -18.79
CA PRO A 92 19.32 -3.11 -19.56
C PRO A 92 19.03 -4.31 -18.67
N ALA A 93 17.77 -4.76 -18.67
CA ALA A 93 17.29 -5.83 -17.79
C ALA A 93 18.22 -7.06 -17.89
N HIS A 94 19.11 -7.21 -16.91
CA HIS A 94 19.95 -8.38 -16.75
C HIS A 94 19.01 -9.56 -16.46
N GLY A 95 18.64 -10.29 -17.50
CA GLY A 95 17.61 -11.32 -17.41
C GLY A 95 17.18 -11.88 -18.76
N ALA A 96 17.19 -11.10 -19.85
CA ALA A 96 16.75 -11.60 -21.16
C ALA A 96 17.61 -12.78 -21.68
N GLU A 97 18.93 -12.73 -21.47
CA GLU A 97 19.84 -13.82 -21.82
C GLU A 97 19.62 -15.04 -20.89
N LEU A 98 19.44 -14.80 -19.58
CA LEU A 98 19.14 -15.85 -18.59
C LEU A 98 17.79 -16.52 -18.82
N ASP A 99 16.78 -15.78 -19.28
CA ASP A 99 15.47 -16.30 -19.62
C ASP A 99 15.50 -17.09 -20.93
N THR A 100 16.34 -16.68 -21.88
CA THR A 100 16.59 -17.43 -23.12
C THR A 100 17.30 -18.76 -22.83
N GLU A 101 18.34 -18.74 -21.99
CA GLU A 101 19.05 -19.94 -21.54
C GLU A 101 18.11 -20.88 -20.77
N ARG A 102 17.34 -20.35 -19.80
CA ARG A 102 16.33 -21.13 -19.06
C ARG A 102 15.29 -21.75 -20.00
N GLN A 103 14.85 -21.03 -21.03
CA GLN A 103 13.88 -21.54 -21.98
C GLN A 103 14.47 -22.66 -22.86
N ALA A 104 15.74 -22.56 -23.23
CA ALA A 104 16.47 -23.61 -23.94
C ALA A 104 16.59 -24.87 -23.06
N ASP A 105 16.95 -24.72 -21.79
CA ASP A 105 17.07 -25.82 -20.82
C ASP A 105 15.72 -26.52 -20.60
N VAL A 106 14.64 -25.77 -20.41
CA VAL A 106 13.29 -26.33 -20.27
C VAL A 106 12.87 -27.08 -21.53
N THR A 107 13.23 -26.58 -22.70
CA THR A 107 12.93 -27.25 -23.98
C THR A 107 13.71 -28.56 -24.09
N MET A 108 14.99 -28.55 -23.77
CA MET A 108 15.83 -29.76 -23.73
C MET A 108 15.27 -30.80 -22.77
N LEU A 109 14.91 -30.40 -21.54
CA LEU A 109 14.32 -31.29 -20.54
C LEU A 109 12.99 -31.91 -21.01
N ARG A 110 12.13 -31.12 -21.66
CA ARG A 110 10.86 -31.63 -22.20
C ARG A 110 11.08 -32.66 -23.32
N THR A 111 12.05 -32.44 -24.20
CA THR A 111 12.41 -33.40 -25.25
C THR A 111 12.94 -34.69 -24.63
N ALA A 112 13.88 -34.60 -23.69
CA ALA A 112 14.42 -35.76 -23.00
C ALA A 112 13.34 -36.56 -22.25
N LEU A 113 12.38 -35.88 -21.60
CA LEU A 113 11.24 -36.54 -20.96
C LEU A 113 10.31 -37.24 -21.96
N ALA A 114 10.12 -36.67 -23.16
CA ALA A 114 9.28 -37.26 -24.20
C ALA A 114 9.86 -38.58 -24.74
N ASP A 115 11.19 -38.72 -24.75
CA ASP A 115 11.87 -39.93 -25.23
C ASP A 115 11.85 -41.10 -24.21
N LEU A 116 11.46 -40.84 -22.96
CA LEU A 116 11.31 -41.87 -21.93
C LEU A 116 10.03 -42.69 -22.13
N ALA A 117 10.06 -43.96 -21.68
CA ALA A 117 8.86 -44.77 -21.54
C ALA A 117 7.87 -44.09 -20.57
N ASP A 118 6.57 -44.29 -20.80
CA ASP A 118 5.53 -43.61 -20.01
C ASP A 118 5.62 -43.93 -18.51
N GLU A 119 6.02 -45.16 -18.15
CA GLU A 119 6.23 -45.58 -16.76
C GLU A 119 7.39 -44.81 -16.09
N ASP A 120 8.53 -44.68 -16.77
CA ASP A 120 9.69 -43.93 -16.28
C ASP A 120 9.40 -42.42 -16.17
N ARG A 121 8.64 -41.89 -17.13
CA ARG A 121 8.19 -40.49 -17.11
C ARG A 121 7.24 -40.24 -15.93
N GLN A 122 6.32 -41.16 -15.67
CA GLN A 122 5.39 -41.08 -14.56
C GLN A 122 6.11 -41.13 -13.20
N LEU A 123 7.12 -41.99 -13.06
CA LEU A 123 8.00 -42.06 -11.89
C LEU A 123 8.66 -40.71 -11.59
N LEU A 124 9.21 -40.06 -12.61
CA LEU A 124 9.86 -38.75 -12.47
C LEU A 124 8.86 -37.66 -12.09
N PHE A 125 7.66 -37.63 -12.66
CA PHE A 125 6.63 -36.66 -12.29
C PHE A 125 6.10 -36.86 -10.87
N ASP A 126 5.82 -38.11 -10.50
CA ASP A 126 5.35 -38.45 -9.17
C ASP A 126 6.35 -38.02 -8.09
N ARG A 127 7.65 -38.20 -8.35
CA ARG A 127 8.68 -37.78 -7.40
C ARG A 127 8.94 -36.28 -7.40
N HIS A 128 9.08 -35.65 -8.57
CA HIS A 128 9.65 -34.30 -8.67
C HIS A 128 8.63 -33.18 -8.89
N VAL A 129 7.42 -33.50 -9.37
CA VAL A 129 6.35 -32.52 -9.55
C VAL A 129 5.28 -32.67 -8.47
N HIS A 130 4.94 -33.90 -8.10
CA HIS A 130 3.93 -34.18 -7.09
C HIS A 130 4.50 -34.44 -5.68
N ASP A 131 5.83 -34.45 -5.54
CA ASP A 131 6.57 -34.70 -4.29
C ASP A 131 6.06 -35.92 -3.50
N LYS A 132 5.67 -36.98 -4.21
CA LYS A 132 5.28 -38.23 -3.57
C LYS A 132 6.50 -38.88 -2.92
N ALA A 133 6.26 -39.56 -1.79
CA ALA A 133 7.27 -40.37 -1.15
C ALA A 133 7.58 -41.62 -2.00
N VAL A 134 8.83 -42.06 -2.00
CA VAL A 134 9.27 -43.24 -2.76
C VAL A 134 8.47 -44.49 -2.39
N THR A 135 8.08 -44.63 -1.12
CA THR A 135 7.26 -45.74 -0.62
C THR A 135 5.86 -45.77 -1.23
N ASP A 136 5.26 -44.59 -1.45
CA ASP A 136 3.91 -44.47 -2.01
C ASP A 136 3.92 -44.77 -3.51
N ILE A 137 4.98 -44.35 -4.19
CA ILE A 137 5.21 -44.66 -5.60
C ILE A 137 5.41 -46.17 -5.80
N ALA A 138 6.23 -46.81 -4.96
CA ALA A 138 6.49 -48.25 -5.03
C ALA A 138 5.24 -49.11 -4.79
N THR A 139 4.28 -48.62 -4.01
CA THR A 139 3.02 -49.33 -3.74
C THR A 139 2.07 -49.32 -4.96
N GLY A 140 2.22 -48.36 -5.87
CA GLY A 140 1.42 -48.24 -7.10
C GLY A 140 1.96 -48.99 -8.32
N LEU A 141 3.19 -49.53 -8.26
CA LEU A 141 3.85 -50.28 -9.34
C LEU A 141 3.67 -51.81 -9.24
N GLY A 142 2.80 -52.26 -8.32
CA GLY A 142 2.49 -53.66 -8.07
C GLY A 142 1.46 -54.24 -9.05
#